data_AF-A0A401AXR0-F1
#
_entry.id   AF-A0A401AXR0-F1
#
_cell.length_a   1.000
_cell.length_b   1.000
_cell.length_c   1.000
_cell.angle_alpha   90.00
_cell.angle_beta   90.00
_cell.angle_gamma   90.00
#
_symmetry.space_group_name_H-M   'P 1'
#
loop_
_entity.id
_entity.type
_entity.pdbx_description
1 polymer ?
#
loop_
_entity_poly.entity_id
_entity_poly.type
_entity_poly.pdbx_seq_one_letter_code
_entity_poly.pdbx_strand_id
1 'polypeptide(L)'
;MGGTIEISEVGMTVNMAGGGKIVVGNWGDGPVNTAAARPPLTPEEELYGRGLCLLPDGWEDLSGDGHWQYHLSESLRHLWSSFNREQKMAIAYSISELSDELTNITYESSW
;
A
#
# COMPACT_ATOMS: atom_id res chain seq x y z
N MET A 1 0.12 -2.73 36.61
CA MET A 1 0.52 -2.18 35.31
C MET A 1 -0.74 -2.11 34.45
N GLY A 2 -1.20 -0.92 34.04
CA GLY A 2 -2.42 -0.79 33.25
C GLY A 2 -2.41 0.48 32.44
N GLY A 3 -2.49 0.36 31.11
CA GLY A 3 -2.81 1.48 30.23
C GLY A 3 -4.31 1.79 30.29
N THR A 4 -4.69 3.01 29.94
CA THR A 4 -6.09 3.45 29.95
C THR A 4 -6.58 3.64 28.53
N ILE A 5 -7.81 3.21 28.27
CA ILE A 5 -8.49 3.38 26.98
C ILE A 5 -9.63 4.35 27.20
N GLU A 6 -9.66 5.43 26.43
CA GLU A 6 -10.74 6.40 26.39
C GLU A 6 -11.44 6.30 25.03
N ILE A 7 -12.74 6.01 25.05
CA ILE A 7 -13.56 5.86 23.83
C ILE A 7 -14.63 6.95 23.86
N SER A 8 -14.72 7.74 22.79
CA SER A 8 -15.73 8.77 22.57
C SER A 8 -16.31 8.66 21.15
N GLU A 9 -17.41 9.36 20.87
CA GLU A 9 -17.96 9.46 19.50
C GLU A 9 -16.97 10.06 18.48
N VAL A 10 -16.00 10.85 18.95
CA VAL A 10 -14.99 11.51 18.12
C VAL A 10 -13.76 10.62 17.90
N GLY A 11 -13.69 9.47 18.57
CA GLY A 11 -12.61 8.50 18.42
C GLY A 11 -12.12 7.92 19.73
N MET A 12 -11.11 7.08 19.60
CA MET A 12 -10.50 6.28 20.65
C MET A 12 -9.06 6.72 20.89
N THR A 13 -8.71 6.87 22.16
CA THR A 13 -7.34 7.13 22.60
C THR A 13 -6.87 6.00 23.50
N VAL A 14 -5.70 5.43 23.20
CA VAL A 14 -5.02 4.45 24.05
C VAL A 14 -3.77 5.10 24.64
N ASN A 15 -3.74 5.24 25.96
CA ASN A 15 -2.58 5.74 26.70
C ASN A 15 -1.77 4.54 27.21
N MET A 16 -0.57 4.37 26.69
CA MET A 16 0.35 3.29 27.07
C MET A 16 1.13 3.68 28.32
N ALA A 17 1.32 2.71 29.22
CA ALA A 17 2.01 2.92 30.50
C ALA A 17 3.47 3.41 30.36
N GLY A 18 4.08 3.28 29.18
CA GLY A 18 5.43 3.77 28.85
C GLY A 18 5.49 5.18 28.24
N GLY A 19 4.38 5.94 28.24
CA GLY A 19 4.36 7.33 27.76
C GLY A 19 4.04 7.52 26.27
N GLY A 20 3.56 6.48 25.58
CA GLY A 20 3.06 6.58 24.21
C GLY A 20 1.53 6.71 24.15
N LYS A 21 1.02 7.46 23.18
CA LYS A 21 -0.41 7.66 22.95
C LYS A 21 -0.77 7.28 21.52
N ILE A 22 -1.75 6.40 21.35
CA ILE A 22 -2.32 6.06 20.03
C ILE A 22 -3.69 6.72 19.94
N VAL A 23 -3.90 7.54 18.90
CA VAL A 23 -5.18 8.20 18.63
C VAL A 23 -5.77 7.60 17.36
N VAL A 24 -6.95 7.02 17.47
CA VAL A 24 -7.71 6.45 16.35
C VAL A 24 -9.01 7.23 16.25
N GLY A 25 -9.17 8.05 15.20
CA GLY A 25 -10.44 8.72 14.90
C GLY A 25 -10.44 10.25 14.91
N ASN A 26 -9.41 10.92 15.44
CA ASN A 26 -9.31 12.38 15.39
C ASN A 26 -8.21 12.83 14.40
N TRP A 27 -8.56 12.88 13.11
CA TRP A 27 -7.78 13.62 12.12
C TRP A 27 -8.21 15.08 12.26
N GLY A 28 -7.40 15.88 12.96
CA GLY A 28 -7.80 17.17 13.53
C GLY A 28 -8.48 18.15 12.58
N ASP A 29 -9.14 19.15 13.19
CA ASP A 29 -9.78 20.34 12.60
C ASP A 29 -8.80 21.27 11.85
N GLY A 30 -7.93 20.72 11.00
CA GLY A 30 -7.36 21.47 9.89
C GLY A 30 -8.45 21.78 8.88
N PRO A 31 -8.31 22.82 8.04
CA PRO A 31 -9.31 23.11 7.03
C PRO A 31 -9.54 21.82 6.24
N VAL A 32 -10.76 21.29 6.35
CA VAL A 32 -11.22 20.19 5.54
C VAL A 32 -11.12 20.72 4.13
N ASN A 33 -9.98 20.48 3.48
CA ASN A 33 -9.93 20.35 2.05
C ASN A 33 -10.98 19.29 1.81
N THR A 34 -12.19 19.73 1.45
CA THR A 34 -13.28 18.88 1.01
C THR A 34 -12.69 18.14 -0.17
N ALA A 35 -12.07 17.00 0.12
CA ALA A 35 -11.58 16.09 -0.87
C ALA A 35 -12.80 15.83 -1.73
N ALA A 36 -12.71 16.26 -3.00
CA ALA A 36 -13.80 16.09 -3.94
C ALA A 36 -14.34 14.67 -3.80
N ALA A 37 -15.67 14.53 -3.81
CA ALA A 37 -16.31 13.24 -3.67
C ALA A 37 -15.61 12.25 -4.59
N ARG A 38 -15.03 11.19 -4.00
CA ARG A 38 -14.23 10.24 -4.77
C ARG A 38 -15.11 9.66 -5.88
N PRO A 39 -14.55 9.44 -7.09
CA PRO A 39 -15.27 8.74 -8.13
C PRO A 39 -15.83 7.42 -7.60
N PRO A 40 -16.98 6.96 -8.11
CA PRO A 40 -17.50 5.63 -7.77
C PRO A 40 -16.44 4.56 -8.07
N LEU A 41 -16.44 3.51 -7.25
CA LEU A 41 -15.50 2.41 -7.40
C LEU A 41 -15.76 1.67 -8.71
N THR A 42 -14.71 1.30 -9.43
CA THR A 42 -14.84 0.33 -10.52
C THR A 42 -15.16 -1.06 -9.95
N PRO A 43 -15.73 -2.00 -10.74
CA PRO A 43 -15.98 -3.37 -10.27
C PRO A 43 -14.73 -4.06 -9.71
N GLU A 44 -13.56 -3.66 -10.21
CA GLU A 44 -12.27 -4.14 -9.73
C GLU A 44 -11.90 -3.51 -8.38
N GLU A 45 -12.11 -2.19 -8.22
CA GLU A 45 -11.92 -1.47 -6.96
C GLU A 45 -12.89 -1.93 -5.88
N GLU A 46 -14.08 -2.43 -6.25
CA GLU A 46 -15.01 -3.08 -5.33
C GLU A 46 -14.52 -4.46 -4.86
N LEU A 47 -13.86 -5.23 -5.74
CA LEU A 47 -13.41 -6.58 -5.42
C LEU A 47 -12.12 -6.61 -4.59
N TYR A 48 -11.15 -5.75 -4.94
CA TYR A 48 -9.82 -5.75 -4.31
C TYR A 48 -9.60 -4.54 -3.40
N GLY A 49 -10.45 -3.51 -3.45
CA GLY A 49 -10.23 -2.25 -2.76
C GLY A 49 -9.40 -1.28 -3.61
N ARG A 50 -9.79 0.00 -3.58
CA ARG A 50 -9.24 1.04 -4.45
C ARG A 50 -7.72 1.19 -4.44
N GLY A 51 -7.09 1.01 -3.28
CA GLY A 51 -5.63 1.09 -3.15
C GLY A 51 -4.91 -0.11 -3.78
N LEU A 52 -5.57 -1.26 -3.86
CA LEU A 52 -4.99 -2.50 -4.39
C LEU A 52 -5.17 -2.61 -5.90
N CYS A 53 -6.09 -1.88 -6.53
CA CYS A 53 -6.25 -1.86 -7.98
C CYS A 53 -5.18 -1.06 -8.71
N LEU A 54 -4.47 -0.19 -8.01
CA LEU A 54 -3.35 0.56 -8.56
C LEU A 54 -2.13 -0.36 -8.58
N LEU A 55 -1.40 -0.37 -9.68
CA LEU A 55 -0.13 -1.07 -9.76
C LEU A 55 0.99 -0.16 -9.23
N PRO A 56 2.09 -0.72 -8.74
CA PRO A 56 3.28 0.08 -8.45
C PRO A 56 3.74 0.82 -9.71
N ASP A 57 4.40 1.97 -9.53
CA ASP A 57 4.90 2.77 -10.65
C ASP A 57 5.81 1.92 -11.57
N GLY A 58 5.62 2.04 -12.89
CA GLY A 58 6.40 1.27 -13.88
C GLY A 58 5.90 -0.15 -14.16
N TRP A 59 4.79 -0.57 -13.53
CA TRP A 59 4.13 -1.87 -13.79
C TRP A 59 2.91 -1.75 -14.73
N GLU A 60 2.88 -0.74 -15.63
CA GLU A 60 1.66 -0.42 -16.37
C GLU A 60 1.10 -1.60 -17.21
N ASP A 61 -0.22 -1.73 -17.14
CA ASP A 61 -1.11 -2.61 -17.94
C ASP A 61 -0.94 -4.13 -17.75
N LEU A 62 0.12 -4.65 -17.11
CA LEU A 62 0.40 -6.11 -16.90
C LEU A 62 0.27 -7.01 -18.15
N SER A 63 0.06 -6.39 -19.31
CA SER A 63 -0.42 -6.97 -20.56
C SER A 63 0.72 -7.18 -21.55
N GLY A 64 1.85 -6.48 -21.38
CA GLY A 64 3.05 -6.68 -22.19
C GLY A 64 3.98 -5.48 -22.26
N ASP A 65 5.18 -5.73 -22.82
CA ASP A 65 6.32 -4.87 -23.19
C ASP A 65 6.80 -3.77 -22.23
N GLY A 66 6.25 -3.70 -21.02
CA GLY A 66 6.71 -2.78 -19.99
C GLY A 66 8.10 -3.12 -19.46
N HIS A 67 8.82 -2.09 -19.02
CA HIS A 67 10.14 -2.20 -18.40
C HIS A 67 10.15 -3.10 -17.15
N TRP A 68 8.99 -3.29 -16.51
CA TRP A 68 8.84 -4.20 -15.36
C TRP A 68 9.26 -5.64 -15.65
N GLN A 69 9.22 -6.09 -16.92
CA GLN A 69 9.65 -7.44 -17.30
C GLN A 69 11.13 -7.72 -17.00
N TYR A 70 11.96 -6.67 -16.93
CA TYR A 70 13.38 -6.82 -16.58
C TYR A 70 13.59 -7.17 -15.10
N HIS A 71 12.61 -6.88 -14.23
CA HIS A 71 12.66 -7.31 -12.83
C HIS A 71 12.29 -8.79 -12.65
N LEU A 72 11.71 -9.43 -13.68
CA LEU A 72 11.33 -10.83 -13.63
C LEU A 72 12.50 -11.74 -14.04
N SER A 73 12.52 -12.96 -13.48
CA SER A 73 13.38 -14.02 -14.00
C SER A 73 12.87 -14.49 -15.37
N GLU A 74 13.73 -15.17 -16.14
CA GLU A 74 13.34 -15.74 -17.43
C GLU A 74 12.15 -16.72 -17.32
N SER A 75 12.14 -17.55 -16.27
CA SER A 75 11.04 -18.47 -15.98
C SER A 75 9.72 -17.74 -15.69
N LEU A 76 9.77 -16.64 -14.91
CA LEU A 76 8.58 -15.85 -14.61
C LEU A 76 8.06 -15.12 -15.85
N ARG A 77 8.94 -14.60 -16.71
CA ARG A 77 8.53 -14.02 -18.00
C ARG A 77 7.84 -15.03 -18.90
N HIS A 78 8.37 -16.25 -19.00
CA HIS A 78 7.78 -17.32 -19.80
C HIS A 78 6.37 -17.71 -19.33
N LEU A 79 6.14 -17.68 -18.02
CA LEU A 79 4.84 -18.01 -17.42
C LEU A 79 3.88 -16.82 -17.34
N TRP A 80 4.33 -15.61 -17.65
CA TRP A 80 3.57 -14.39 -17.37
C TRP A 80 2.19 -14.37 -18.03
N SER A 81 2.10 -14.81 -19.28
CA SER A 81 0.83 -14.88 -20.01
C SER A 81 -0.18 -15.88 -19.42
N SER A 82 0.30 -16.87 -18.66
CA SER A 82 -0.52 -17.89 -18.00
C SER A 82 -1.05 -17.45 -16.64
N PHE A 83 -0.48 -16.40 -16.04
CA PHE A 83 -0.92 -15.89 -14.76
C PHE A 83 -2.20 -15.08 -14.87
N ASN A 84 -3.08 -15.25 -13.90
CA ASN A 84 -4.23 -14.38 -13.72
C ASN A 84 -3.78 -13.00 -13.21
N ARG A 85 -4.70 -12.05 -13.19
CA ARG A 85 -4.41 -10.67 -12.80
C ARG A 85 -3.91 -10.58 -11.37
N GLU A 86 -4.50 -11.32 -10.45
CA GLU A 86 -4.14 -11.33 -9.03
C GLU A 86 -2.71 -11.83 -8.80
N GLN A 87 -2.32 -12.89 -9.50
CA GLN A 87 -0.96 -13.42 -9.47
C GLN A 87 0.04 -12.40 -10.00
N LYS A 88 -0.29 -11.74 -11.11
CA LYS A 88 0.56 -10.68 -11.68
C LYS A 88 0.72 -9.50 -10.73
N MET A 89 -0.36 -9.08 -10.08
CA MET A 89 -0.33 -8.01 -9.08
C MET A 89 0.48 -8.38 -7.85
N ALA A 90 0.29 -9.58 -7.30
CA ALA A 90 1.05 -10.04 -6.14
C ALA A 90 2.56 -10.02 -6.42
N ILE A 91 2.96 -10.49 -7.61
CA ILE A 91 4.36 -10.45 -8.05
C ILE A 91 4.87 -8.99 -8.18
N ALA A 92 4.08 -8.11 -8.79
CA ALA A 92 4.42 -6.70 -8.96
C ALA A 92 4.67 -5.98 -7.63
N TYR A 93 3.77 -6.16 -6.67
CA TYR A 93 3.90 -5.58 -5.34
C TYR A 93 5.10 -6.13 -4.58
N SER A 94 5.30 -7.44 -4.54
CA SER A 94 6.43 -8.04 -3.84
C SER A 94 7.78 -7.57 -4.40
N ILE A 95 7.92 -7.41 -5.71
CA ILE A 95 9.16 -6.92 -6.32
C ILE A 95 9.40 -5.44 -5.99
N SER A 96 8.33 -4.63 -5.95
CA SER A 96 8.43 -3.21 -5.64
C SER A 96 8.84 -3.01 -4.17
N GLU A 97 8.22 -3.75 -3.24
CA GLU A 97 8.60 -3.73 -1.82
C GLU A 97 10.08 -4.12 -1.61
N LEU A 98 10.54 -5.20 -2.27
CA LEU A 98 11.95 -5.60 -2.19
C LEU A 98 12.90 -4.55 -2.76
N SER A 99 12.49 -3.84 -3.81
CA SER A 99 13.29 -2.77 -4.41
C SER A 99 13.39 -1.56 -3.50
N ASP A 100 12.29 -1.20 -2.83
CA ASP A 100 12.24 -0.12 -1.85
C ASP A 100 13.07 -0.46 -0.61
N GLU A 101 12.97 -1.68 -0.09
CA GLU A 101 13.78 -2.16 1.03
C GLU A 101 15.28 -2.11 0.71
N LEU A 102 15.69 -2.58 -0.47
CA LEU A 102 17.10 -2.56 -0.89
C LEU A 102 17.63 -1.13 -1.05
N THR A 103 16.79 -0.23 -1.59
CA THR A 103 17.10 1.19 -1.73
C THR A 103 17.26 1.84 -0.36
N ASN A 104 16.37 1.52 0.59
CA ASN A 104 16.43 2.06 1.95
C ASN A 104 17.68 1.56 2.69
N ILE A 105 18.03 0.28 2.60
CA ILE A 105 19.26 -0.27 3.20
C ILE A 105 20.51 0.42 2.63
N THR A 106 20.54 0.67 1.32
CA THR A 106 21.64 1.37 0.67
C THR A 106 21.74 2.82 1.16
N TYR A 107 20.60 3.49 1.35
CA TYR A 107 20.57 4.85 1.88
C TYR A 107 21.04 4.87 3.34
N GLU A 108 20.51 4.00 4.20
CA GLU A 108 20.87 3.92 5.63
C GLU A 108 22.33 3.52 5.87
N SER A 109 22.91 2.67 5.01
CA SER A 109 24.33 2.29 5.10
C SER A 109 25.31 3.35 4.59
N SER A 110 24.81 4.41 3.97
CA SER A 110 25.60 5.51 3.41
C SER A 110 25.77 6.70 4.39
N TRP A 111 25.31 6.58 5.64
CA TRP A 111 25.42 7.60 6.70
C TRP A 111 26.21 7.12 7.91
#